data_AF-A0A258HUX3-F1
#
_entry.id   AF-A0A258HUX3-F1
#
_cell.length_a   1.000
_cell.length_b   1.000
_cell.length_c   1.000
_cell.angle_alpha   90.00
_cell.angle_beta   90.00
_cell.angle_gamma   90.00
#
_symmetry.space_group_name_H-M   'P 1'
#
loop_
_entity.id
_entity.type
_entity.pdbx_description
1 polymer ?
#
loop_
_entity_poly.entity_id
_entity_poly.type
_entity_poly.pdbx_seq_one_letter_code
_entity_poly.pdbx_strand_id
1 'polypeptide(L)'
;MAAKKRKGAKKAKGADRQTAERDDLIKDGGGYDWGWPAIEMVMANMELSQRLAAGGFSGCGYGVIPDDLPFITLVGSNIRGMQSALTLLKEWTTLSGPNAIRLEIAYDGPGYVLAISQQVDLLRWRVSGIDTVGQPLMMVTSHIKRLDSRHWMLDQLADYAEQPVAPLWLIVAEMPESVSRGGGSRDFGFTPNWDNAILLPGIEIYRRPEDRPPHTMARTEAEFEARTKNGPDPGWPPAPEQDPASVASARERRLAASMPKTLHVLRNTNRGAAFLEQALVLGCARWQVEQAICNIRSADFLAYQPSGARKRLAMIDAVRHRVLEPASMDVDLTVISNDQISAQIGLDTAFLLRRLEPDREIGDAVAERIERIRELGYG
;
A
#
# COMPACT_ATOMS: atom_id res chain seq x y z
N MET A 1 -12.22 -36.21 9.98
CA MET A 1 -12.79 -36.06 8.60
C MET A 1 -13.39 -34.68 8.27
N ALA A 2 -13.48 -33.71 9.20
CA ALA A 2 -14.07 -32.38 8.93
C ALA A 2 -13.15 -31.39 8.17
N ALA A 3 -11.83 -31.56 8.21
CA ALA A 3 -10.86 -30.65 7.59
C ALA A 3 -10.79 -30.74 6.06
N LYS A 4 -11.13 -31.89 5.45
CA LYS A 4 -11.17 -32.07 3.99
C LYS A 4 -12.37 -31.38 3.34
N LYS A 5 -13.54 -31.34 4.01
CA LYS A 5 -14.75 -30.65 3.51
C LYS A 5 -14.59 -29.12 3.46
N ARG A 6 -13.91 -28.50 4.45
CA ARG A 6 -13.63 -27.04 4.46
C ARG A 6 -12.68 -26.60 3.35
N LYS A 7 -11.68 -27.41 2.97
CA LYS A 7 -10.78 -27.11 1.83
C LYS A 7 -11.51 -27.18 0.48
N GLY A 8 -12.44 -28.12 0.30
CA GLY A 8 -13.26 -28.22 -0.93
C GLY A 8 -14.21 -27.02 -1.12
N ALA A 9 -14.89 -26.60 -0.05
CA ALA A 9 -15.83 -25.47 -0.10
C ALA A 9 -15.16 -24.11 -0.33
N LYS A 10 -13.95 -23.88 0.23
CA LYS A 10 -13.15 -22.67 -0.07
C LYS A 10 -12.63 -22.66 -1.51
N LYS A 11 -12.26 -23.82 -2.05
CA LYS A 11 -11.77 -23.95 -3.44
C LYS A 11 -12.88 -23.78 -4.47
N ALA A 12 -14.09 -24.28 -4.17
CA ALA A 12 -15.28 -24.08 -4.99
C ALA A 12 -15.70 -22.59 -5.00
N LYS A 13 -15.82 -21.94 -3.83
CA LYS A 13 -16.12 -20.49 -3.75
C LYS A 13 -15.10 -19.61 -4.47
N GLY A 14 -13.81 -19.98 -4.44
CA GLY A 14 -12.75 -19.26 -5.17
C GLY A 14 -12.83 -19.44 -6.68
N ALA A 15 -13.21 -20.63 -7.15
CA ALA A 15 -13.43 -20.92 -8.57
C ALA A 15 -14.69 -20.23 -9.12
N ASP A 16 -15.77 -20.19 -8.34
CA ASP A 16 -17.02 -19.51 -8.72
C ASP A 16 -16.81 -17.99 -8.79
N ARG A 17 -16.06 -17.41 -7.85
CA ARG A 17 -15.71 -15.98 -7.86
C ARG A 17 -14.81 -15.60 -9.04
N GLN A 18 -13.80 -16.42 -9.35
CA GLN A 18 -12.96 -16.19 -10.53
C GLN A 18 -13.74 -16.34 -11.85
N THR A 19 -14.75 -17.20 -11.88
CA THR A 19 -15.64 -17.34 -13.05
C THR A 19 -16.53 -16.12 -13.19
N ALA A 20 -17.15 -15.65 -12.11
CA ALA A 20 -17.97 -14.43 -12.09
C ALA A 20 -17.18 -13.17 -12.48
N GLU A 21 -16.00 -12.96 -11.90
CA GLU A 21 -15.11 -11.83 -12.26
C GLU A 21 -14.69 -11.88 -13.74
N ARG A 22 -14.54 -13.10 -14.31
CA ARG A 22 -14.24 -13.28 -15.73
C ARG A 22 -15.44 -13.03 -16.64
N ASP A 23 -16.65 -13.32 -16.18
CA ASP A 23 -17.88 -13.07 -16.92
C ASP A 23 -18.22 -11.57 -16.92
N ASP A 24 -17.98 -10.88 -15.81
CA ASP A 24 -18.12 -9.41 -15.71
C ASP A 24 -17.19 -8.70 -16.69
N LEU A 25 -15.94 -9.15 -16.81
CA LEU A 25 -14.95 -8.57 -17.72
C LEU A 25 -15.37 -8.68 -19.21
N ILE A 26 -15.99 -9.80 -19.59
CA ILE A 26 -16.51 -10.01 -20.94
C ILE A 26 -17.72 -9.11 -21.16
N LYS A 27 -18.62 -9.05 -20.18
CA LYS A 27 -19.80 -8.18 -20.21
C LYS A 27 -19.35 -6.72 -20.35
N ASP A 28 -18.28 -6.32 -19.65
CA ASP A 28 -17.70 -4.96 -19.67
C ASP A 28 -17.12 -4.60 -21.04
N GLY A 29 -16.74 -5.60 -21.86
CA GLY A 29 -16.32 -5.39 -23.24
C GLY A 29 -15.08 -4.51 -23.40
N GLY A 30 -14.34 -4.27 -22.31
CA GLY A 30 -13.20 -3.34 -22.27
C GLY A 30 -13.52 -1.97 -21.68
N GLY A 31 -14.78 -1.69 -21.33
CA GLY A 31 -15.19 -0.52 -20.55
C GLY A 31 -14.54 -0.51 -19.17
N TYR A 32 -14.14 0.67 -18.70
CA TYR A 32 -13.50 0.82 -17.40
C TYR A 32 -13.57 2.26 -16.89
N ASP A 33 -13.80 2.43 -15.60
CA ASP A 33 -13.70 3.72 -14.93
C ASP A 33 -12.53 3.71 -13.95
N TRP A 34 -11.57 4.61 -14.16
CA TRP A 34 -10.36 4.68 -13.32
C TRP A 34 -10.66 5.20 -11.91
N GLY A 35 -11.79 5.88 -11.70
CA GLY A 35 -12.25 6.28 -10.38
C GLY A 35 -12.99 5.19 -9.63
N TRP A 36 -13.48 4.16 -10.33
CA TRP A 36 -14.25 3.10 -9.67
C TRP A 36 -13.36 2.32 -8.70
N PRO A 37 -13.79 2.13 -7.44
CA PRO A 37 -12.95 1.50 -6.45
C PRO A 37 -12.73 0.02 -6.76
N ALA A 38 -11.46 -0.39 -6.67
CA ALA A 38 -11.05 -1.78 -6.59
C ALA A 38 -10.52 -2.05 -5.19
N ILE A 39 -11.00 -3.14 -4.56
CA ILE A 39 -10.43 -3.58 -3.28
C ILE A 39 -9.09 -4.24 -3.60
N GLU A 40 -8.02 -3.49 -3.38
CA GLU A 40 -6.66 -3.98 -3.50
C GLU A 40 -6.03 -4.10 -2.13
N MET A 41 -5.15 -5.08 -1.97
CA MET A 41 -4.48 -5.33 -0.70
C MET A 41 -2.97 -5.21 -0.91
N VAL A 42 -2.36 -4.30 -0.17
CA VAL A 42 -0.91 -4.17 -0.09
C VAL A 42 -0.44 -4.92 1.15
N MET A 43 0.37 -5.96 0.93
CA MET A 43 0.87 -6.81 2.00
C MET A 43 2.38 -6.65 2.16
N ALA A 44 2.80 -6.36 3.38
CA ALA A 44 4.19 -6.52 3.77
C ALA A 44 4.58 -8.02 3.70
N ASN A 45 5.80 -8.28 3.21
CA ASN A 45 6.36 -9.62 3.32
C ASN A 45 6.77 -9.93 4.78
N MET A 46 7.07 -11.20 5.06
CA MET A 46 7.52 -11.67 6.37
C MET A 46 9.04 -11.71 6.52
N GLU A 47 9.79 -11.15 5.57
CA GLU A 47 11.25 -11.31 5.46
C GLU A 47 11.97 -10.78 6.70
N LEU A 48 11.58 -9.59 7.20
CA LEU A 48 12.17 -9.03 8.41
C LEU A 48 12.02 -9.98 9.61
N SER A 49 10.83 -10.55 9.79
CA SER A 49 10.58 -11.49 10.89
C SER A 49 11.42 -12.75 10.75
N GLN A 50 11.61 -13.26 9.53
CA GLN A 50 12.46 -14.42 9.27
C GLN A 50 13.94 -14.11 9.57
N ARG A 51 14.44 -12.94 9.14
CA ARG A 51 15.83 -12.53 9.39
C ARG A 51 16.10 -12.26 10.88
N LEU A 52 15.18 -11.59 11.57
CA LEU A 52 15.27 -11.38 13.03
C LEU A 52 15.23 -12.71 13.79
N ALA A 53 14.38 -13.66 13.38
CA ALA A 53 14.35 -15.00 13.97
C ALA A 53 15.66 -15.76 13.74
N ALA A 54 16.23 -15.70 12.53
CA ALA A 54 17.52 -16.30 12.21
C ALA A 54 18.69 -15.65 12.97
N GLY A 55 18.59 -14.36 13.29
CA GLY A 55 19.50 -13.64 14.18
C GLY A 55 19.32 -13.94 15.66
N GLY A 56 18.27 -14.68 16.03
CA GLY A 56 17.94 -14.96 17.43
C GLY A 56 17.63 -13.69 18.23
N PHE A 57 16.92 -12.73 17.61
CA PHE A 57 16.58 -11.46 18.25
C PHE A 57 15.90 -11.67 19.61
N SER A 58 16.52 -11.11 20.65
CA SER A 58 16.22 -11.45 22.05
C SER A 58 15.94 -10.23 22.92
N GLY A 59 16.25 -9.02 22.46
CA GLY A 59 15.96 -7.77 23.16
C GLY A 59 16.60 -6.58 22.47
N CYS A 60 16.51 -5.40 23.08
CA CYS A 60 17.22 -4.22 22.62
C CYS A 60 17.99 -3.54 23.76
N GLY A 61 19.15 -3.00 23.42
CA GLY A 61 19.85 -2.01 24.23
C GLY A 61 19.51 -0.59 23.76
N TYR A 62 19.64 0.38 24.65
CA TYR A 62 19.46 1.79 24.35
C TYR A 62 20.42 2.61 25.21
N GLY A 63 20.88 3.74 24.67
CA GLY A 63 21.80 4.62 25.38
C GLY A 63 21.83 6.02 24.79
N VAL A 64 22.12 6.99 25.65
CA VAL A 64 22.45 8.36 25.29
C VAL A 64 23.97 8.49 25.36
N ILE A 65 24.59 8.95 24.27
CA ILE A 65 26.02 9.22 24.20
C ILE A 65 26.21 10.72 24.48
N PRO A 66 27.07 11.13 25.44
CA PRO A 66 27.38 12.53 25.63
C PRO A 66 27.90 13.16 24.34
N ASP A 67 27.35 14.32 23.96
CA ASP A 67 27.72 15.10 22.77
C ASP A 67 27.52 14.40 21.42
N ASP A 68 26.76 13.29 21.36
CA ASP A 68 26.42 12.57 20.13
C ASP A 68 24.94 12.12 20.15
N LEU A 69 24.48 11.53 19.05
CA LEU A 69 23.13 11.03 18.93
C LEU A 69 22.90 9.79 19.80
N PRO A 70 21.72 9.66 20.42
CA PRO A 70 21.32 8.42 21.08
C PRO A 70 21.31 7.24 20.12
N PHE A 71 21.30 6.02 20.67
CA PHE A 71 21.21 4.81 19.88
C PHE A 71 20.24 3.79 20.46
N ILE A 72 19.75 2.93 19.58
CA ILE A 72 19.04 1.70 19.90
C ILE A 72 19.77 0.56 19.20
N THR A 73 20.09 -0.47 19.98
CA THR A 73 20.77 -1.67 19.51
C THR A 73 19.81 -2.83 19.55
N LEU A 74 19.53 -3.46 18.40
CA LEU A 74 18.83 -4.75 18.39
C LEU A 74 19.82 -5.86 18.73
N VAL A 75 19.52 -6.65 19.76
CA VAL A 75 20.44 -7.67 20.29
C VAL A 75 19.91 -9.07 19.96
N GLY A 76 20.77 -9.90 19.36
CA GLY A 76 20.44 -11.28 19.00
C GLY A 76 21.55 -12.27 19.37
N SER A 77 21.30 -13.56 19.20
CA SER A 77 22.28 -14.63 19.46
C SER A 77 23.19 -14.95 18.26
N ASN A 78 22.99 -14.29 17.12
CA ASN A 78 23.77 -14.51 15.90
C ASN A 78 23.95 -13.20 15.13
N ILE A 79 25.17 -12.65 15.14
CA ILE A 79 25.45 -11.36 14.51
C ILE A 79 25.16 -11.35 13.01
N ARG A 80 25.43 -12.44 12.28
CA ARG A 80 25.21 -12.49 10.82
C ARG A 80 23.72 -12.38 10.48
N GLY A 81 22.87 -13.04 11.26
CA GLY A 81 21.41 -12.95 11.09
C GLY A 81 20.90 -11.55 11.41
N MET A 82 21.41 -10.94 12.48
CA MET A 82 21.06 -9.56 12.85
C MET A 82 21.53 -8.53 11.81
N GLN A 83 22.74 -8.68 11.27
CA GLN A 83 23.25 -7.86 10.16
C GLN A 83 22.39 -8.03 8.91
N SER A 84 21.96 -9.25 8.58
CA SER A 84 21.04 -9.50 7.46
C SER A 84 19.69 -8.76 7.64
N ALA A 85 19.17 -8.72 8.87
CA ALA A 85 17.97 -7.93 9.20
C ALA A 85 18.23 -6.42 9.05
N LEU A 86 19.36 -5.91 9.55
CA LEU A 86 19.74 -4.50 9.41
C LEU A 86 19.91 -4.09 7.93
N THR A 87 20.49 -4.96 7.10
CA THR A 87 20.59 -4.75 5.66
C THR A 87 19.23 -4.60 5.01
N LEU A 88 18.23 -5.44 5.37
CA LEU A 88 16.86 -5.30 4.86
C LEU A 88 16.24 -3.97 5.26
N LEU A 89 16.42 -3.55 6.52
CA LEU A 89 15.93 -2.26 7.00
C LEU A 89 16.57 -1.10 6.21
N LYS A 90 17.87 -1.20 5.90
CA LYS A 90 18.59 -0.21 5.09
C LYS A 90 18.14 -0.20 3.62
N GLU A 91 17.78 -1.36 3.06
CA GLU A 91 17.16 -1.45 1.74
C GLU A 91 15.82 -0.69 1.72
N TRP A 92 15.00 -0.81 2.77
CA TRP A 92 13.74 -0.08 2.86
C TRP A 92 13.94 1.43 2.90
N THR A 93 14.92 1.92 3.68
CA THR A 93 15.23 3.36 3.73
C THR A 93 15.76 3.87 2.40
N THR A 94 16.52 3.05 1.67
CA THR A 94 17.03 3.39 0.33
C THR A 94 15.90 3.50 -0.69
N LEU A 95 14.92 2.59 -0.64
CA LEU A 95 13.83 2.52 -1.63
C LEU A 95 12.71 3.55 -1.41
N SER A 96 12.47 3.95 -0.16
CA SER A 96 11.27 4.75 0.18
C SER A 96 11.55 5.93 1.13
N GLY A 97 12.82 6.19 1.43
CA GLY A 97 13.24 7.32 2.25
C GLY A 97 13.45 6.98 3.73
N PRO A 98 13.97 7.94 4.51
CA PRO A 98 14.45 7.71 5.87
C PRO A 98 13.36 7.28 6.88
N ASN A 99 12.10 7.61 6.61
CA ASN A 99 10.95 7.26 7.45
C ASN A 99 10.41 5.83 7.19
N ALA A 100 11.08 5.03 6.35
CA ALA A 100 10.62 3.71 5.93
C ALA A 100 10.42 2.70 7.08
N ILE A 101 11.14 2.92 8.17
CA ILE A 101 11.14 2.09 9.38
C ILE A 101 10.38 2.86 10.45
N ARG A 102 9.36 2.22 11.03
CA ARG A 102 8.68 2.73 12.22
C ARG A 102 9.11 1.93 13.42
N LEU A 103 9.77 2.61 14.35
CA LEU A 103 10.21 2.08 15.63
C LEU A 103 9.37 2.75 16.72
N GLU A 104 8.74 1.95 17.57
CA GLU A 104 7.89 2.44 18.67
C GLU A 104 8.26 1.70 19.96
N ILE A 105 8.32 2.42 21.08
CA ILE A 105 8.42 1.83 22.41
C ILE A 105 7.18 2.26 23.20
N ALA A 106 6.36 1.31 23.65
CA ALA A 106 5.15 1.62 24.40
C ALA A 106 5.17 0.97 25.77
N TYR A 107 4.69 1.68 26.79
CA TYR A 107 4.49 1.12 28.11
C TYR A 107 3.48 -0.04 28.09
N ASP A 108 3.84 -1.16 28.70
CA ASP A 108 3.02 -2.37 28.80
C ASP A 108 3.10 -2.94 30.23
N GLY A 109 2.46 -2.24 31.17
CA GLY A 109 2.33 -2.68 32.56
C GLY A 109 3.67 -2.80 33.29
N PRO A 110 4.22 -3.99 33.56
CA PRO A 110 5.51 -4.13 34.25
C PRO A 110 6.71 -3.50 33.53
N GLY A 111 6.65 -3.25 32.21
CA GLY A 111 7.77 -2.71 31.45
C GLY A 111 7.32 -1.99 30.18
N TYR A 112 8.02 -2.24 29.08
CA TYR A 112 7.72 -1.68 27.77
C TYR A 112 7.66 -2.77 26.69
N VAL A 113 7.11 -2.46 25.53
CA VAL A 113 7.21 -3.26 24.31
C VAL A 113 7.89 -2.43 23.23
N LEU A 114 8.85 -3.03 22.53
CA LEU A 114 9.45 -2.50 21.33
C LEU A 114 8.71 -3.07 20.12
N ALA A 115 8.25 -2.22 19.21
CA ALA A 115 7.76 -2.63 17.90
C ALA A 115 8.67 -2.10 16.78
N ILE A 116 9.08 -3.02 15.91
CA ILE A 116 9.79 -2.72 14.67
C ILE A 116 8.84 -3.03 13.52
N SER A 117 8.50 -2.03 12.73
CA SER A 117 7.52 -2.16 11.66
C SER A 117 7.88 -1.33 10.44
N GLN A 118 7.13 -1.52 9.36
CA GLN A 118 7.21 -0.67 8.17
C GLN A 118 6.24 0.50 8.33
N GLN A 119 6.65 1.70 7.95
CA GLN A 119 5.71 2.82 7.84
C GLN A 119 4.68 2.50 6.74
N VAL A 120 3.39 2.63 7.07
CA VAL A 120 2.27 2.11 6.26
C VAL A 120 2.23 2.76 4.88
N ASP A 121 2.33 4.09 4.80
CA ASP A 121 2.23 4.82 3.53
C ASP A 121 3.42 4.55 2.61
N LEU A 122 4.61 4.39 3.17
CA LEU A 122 5.84 4.08 2.44
C LEU A 122 5.87 2.61 2.00
N LEU A 123 5.23 1.70 2.73
CA LEU A 123 4.98 0.34 2.24
C LEU A 123 4.11 0.38 0.98
N ARG A 124 3.05 1.18 0.95
CA ARG A 124 2.22 1.36 -0.26
C ARG A 124 3.08 1.78 -1.44
N TRP A 125 3.91 2.80 -1.26
CA TRP A 125 4.79 3.27 -2.35
C TRP A 125 5.75 2.19 -2.86
N ARG A 126 6.36 1.39 -1.96
CA ARG A 126 7.26 0.29 -2.37
C ARG A 126 6.57 -0.83 -3.13
N VAL A 127 5.30 -1.12 -2.83
CA VAL A 127 4.60 -2.30 -3.36
C VAL A 127 3.73 -1.96 -4.57
N SER A 128 2.96 -0.86 -4.51
CA SER A 128 2.01 -0.49 -5.56
C SER A 128 2.44 0.73 -6.38
N GLY A 129 3.46 1.48 -5.95
CA GLY A 129 3.79 2.78 -6.53
C GLY A 129 2.92 3.90 -5.96
N ILE A 130 3.05 5.10 -6.54
CA ILE A 130 2.36 6.32 -6.10
C ILE A 130 1.00 6.41 -6.79
N ASP A 131 -0.08 6.48 -6.02
CA ASP A 131 -1.46 6.76 -6.46
C ASP A 131 -2.06 5.87 -7.56
N THR A 132 -1.51 4.68 -7.76
CA THR A 132 -2.07 3.64 -8.64
C THR A 132 -3.33 2.98 -8.04
N VAL A 133 -3.46 3.02 -6.71
CA VAL A 133 -4.53 2.35 -5.94
C VAL A 133 -5.39 3.38 -5.23
N GLY A 134 -6.71 3.30 -5.41
CA GLY A 134 -7.68 4.25 -4.83
C GLY A 134 -7.78 4.15 -3.29
N GLN A 135 -8.07 2.96 -2.77
CA GLN A 135 -8.24 2.69 -1.33
C GLN A 135 -7.62 1.34 -0.95
N PRO A 136 -6.28 1.24 -0.82
CA PRO A 136 -5.63 -0.01 -0.52
C PRO A 136 -5.91 -0.47 0.91
N LEU A 137 -6.23 -1.74 1.07
CA LEU A 137 -6.17 -2.43 2.36
C LEU A 137 -4.72 -2.72 2.69
N MET A 138 -4.21 -2.08 3.73
CA MET A 138 -2.82 -2.23 4.15
C MET A 138 -2.69 -3.35 5.18
N MET A 139 -1.83 -4.32 4.89
CA MET A 139 -1.46 -5.38 5.83
C MET A 139 0.03 -5.26 6.13
N VAL A 140 0.33 -4.61 7.26
CA VAL A 140 1.71 -4.40 7.72
C VAL A 140 2.12 -5.49 8.70
N THR A 141 3.38 -5.89 8.63
CA THR A 141 4.00 -6.82 9.57
C THR A 141 4.79 -6.02 10.60
N SER A 142 4.63 -6.37 11.87
CA SER A 142 5.36 -5.74 12.98
C SER A 142 5.95 -6.81 13.85
N HIS A 143 7.22 -6.63 14.18
CA HIS A 143 7.93 -7.49 15.10
C HIS A 143 7.92 -6.82 16.48
N ILE A 144 7.24 -7.45 17.43
CA ILE A 144 7.03 -6.90 18.78
C ILE A 144 7.82 -7.72 19.79
N LYS A 145 8.56 -7.03 20.65
CA LYS A 145 9.38 -7.63 21.69
C LYS A 145 9.15 -6.92 23.01
N ARG A 146 8.76 -7.68 24.03
CA ARG A 146 8.64 -7.18 25.39
C ARG A 146 10.03 -6.89 25.99
N LEU A 147 10.10 -5.77 26.68
CA LEU A 147 11.23 -5.26 27.43
C LEU A 147 10.82 -5.25 28.90
N ASP A 148 11.40 -6.14 29.71
CA ASP A 148 11.13 -6.18 31.16
C ASP A 148 11.89 -5.09 31.93
N SER A 149 12.43 -4.09 31.23
CA SER A 149 13.24 -3.01 31.80
C SER A 149 12.41 -1.74 31.99
N ARG A 150 12.59 -1.07 33.13
CA ARG A 150 12.15 0.31 33.40
C ARG A 150 13.35 1.24 33.63
N HIS A 151 14.44 0.98 32.91
CA HIS A 151 15.68 1.73 33.11
C HIS A 151 15.46 3.22 32.81
N TRP A 152 15.93 4.10 33.69
CA TRP A 152 15.75 5.57 33.60
C TRP A 152 16.24 6.18 32.28
N MET A 153 17.14 5.49 31.58
CA MET A 153 17.60 5.89 30.24
C MET A 153 16.47 5.89 29.19
N LEU A 154 15.41 5.10 29.37
CA LEU A 154 14.22 5.20 28.54
C LEU A 154 13.47 6.51 28.75
N ASP A 155 13.43 7.03 29.98
CA ASP A 155 12.81 8.32 30.26
C ASP A 155 13.60 9.44 29.59
N GLN A 156 14.94 9.38 29.65
CA GLN A 156 15.78 10.35 28.91
C GLN A 156 15.62 10.25 27.40
N LEU A 157 15.51 9.03 26.87
CA LEU A 157 15.27 8.84 25.45
C LEU A 157 13.87 9.33 25.04
N ALA A 158 12.87 9.18 25.91
CA ALA A 158 11.54 9.72 25.70
C ALA A 158 11.56 11.26 25.68
N ASP A 159 12.24 11.89 26.64
CA ASP A 159 12.40 13.34 26.67
C ASP A 159 13.18 13.86 25.43
N TYR A 160 14.17 13.11 24.96
CA TYR A 160 14.87 13.41 23.70
C TYR A 160 13.94 13.28 22.48
N ALA A 161 13.10 12.24 22.44
CA ALA A 161 12.17 11.98 21.34
C ALA A 161 11.08 13.05 21.18
N GLU A 162 10.79 13.84 22.22
CA GLU A 162 9.84 14.96 22.17
C GLU A 162 10.37 16.19 21.41
N GLN A 163 11.66 16.20 21.05
CA GLN A 163 12.25 17.30 20.27
C GLN A 163 11.73 17.31 18.82
N PRO A 164 11.63 18.50 18.18
CA PRO A 164 11.17 18.60 16.78
C PRO A 164 12.00 17.77 15.79
N VAL A 165 13.28 17.58 16.09
CA VAL A 165 14.24 16.77 15.32
C VAL A 165 15.03 15.94 16.33
N ALA A 166 14.72 14.65 16.41
CA ALA A 166 15.27 13.74 17.41
C ALA A 166 15.91 12.48 16.77
N PRO A 167 16.92 12.63 15.89
CA PRO A 167 17.50 11.51 15.18
C PRO A 167 18.26 10.58 16.13
N LEU A 168 18.31 9.30 15.80
CA LEU A 168 19.05 8.31 16.58
C LEU A 168 19.62 7.21 15.71
N TRP A 169 20.65 6.54 16.21
CA TRP A 169 21.25 5.42 15.52
C TRP A 169 20.53 4.11 15.83
N LEU A 170 20.10 3.41 14.79
CA LEU A 170 19.70 2.01 14.88
C LEU A 170 20.87 1.13 14.46
N ILE A 171 21.30 0.29 15.39
CA ILE A 171 22.40 -0.66 15.21
C ILE A 171 21.99 -2.07 15.63
N VAL A 172 22.86 -3.04 15.38
CA VAL A 172 22.68 -4.42 15.82
C VAL A 172 23.89 -4.93 16.56
N ALA A 173 23.67 -5.86 17.48
CA ALA A 173 24.74 -6.51 18.23
C ALA A 173 24.42 -7.97 18.55
N GLU A 174 25.48 -8.71 18.85
CA GLU A 174 25.39 -10.05 19.40
C GLU A 174 25.41 -9.99 20.91
N MET A 175 24.54 -10.78 21.54
CA MET A 175 24.53 -10.90 22.99
C MET A 175 25.83 -11.59 23.45
N PRO A 176 26.58 -11.01 24.39
CA PRO A 176 27.79 -11.65 24.90
C PRO A 176 27.49 -13.04 25.50
N GLU A 177 28.39 -14.01 25.26
CA GLU A 177 28.25 -15.37 25.80
C GLU A 177 28.15 -15.41 27.34
N SER A 178 28.70 -14.40 28.02
CA SER A 178 28.65 -14.26 29.47
C SER A 178 27.26 -13.92 30.02
N VAL A 179 26.40 -13.32 29.19
CA VAL A 179 25.02 -12.93 29.52
C VAL A 179 24.03 -14.02 29.15
N SER A 180 24.28 -14.77 28.07
CA SER A 180 23.37 -15.80 27.56
C SER A 180 23.25 -17.05 28.46
N ARG A 181 24.20 -17.27 29.38
CA ARG A 181 24.24 -18.47 30.25
C ARG A 181 23.97 -18.24 31.74
N GLY A 182 23.94 -16.98 32.21
CA GLY A 182 23.81 -16.67 33.62
C GLY A 182 22.69 -15.67 33.84
N GLY A 183 21.54 -16.13 34.34
CA GLY A 183 20.39 -15.29 34.70
C GLY A 183 20.68 -14.33 35.86
N GLY A 184 21.57 -13.37 35.65
CA GLY A 184 21.95 -12.35 36.62
C GLY A 184 22.32 -11.05 35.94
N SER A 185 21.89 -9.93 36.55
CA SER A 185 22.33 -8.57 36.23
C SER A 185 23.87 -8.51 36.32
N ARG A 186 24.52 -8.45 35.16
CA ARG A 186 25.92 -8.09 35.04
C ARG A 186 26.00 -7.00 34.00
N ASP A 187 26.49 -5.84 34.41
CA ASP A 187 26.90 -4.80 33.49
C ASP A 187 27.96 -5.39 32.56
N PHE A 188 27.72 -5.30 31.26
CA PHE A 188 28.67 -5.73 30.25
C PHE A 188 29.08 -4.52 29.41
N GLY A 189 30.37 -4.43 29.11
CA GLY A 189 30.88 -3.44 28.19
C GLY A 189 30.25 -3.65 26.81
N PHE A 190 29.59 -2.61 26.30
CA PHE A 190 29.02 -2.58 24.97
C PHE A 190 29.76 -1.55 24.15
N THR A 191 30.35 -1.97 23.03
CA THR A 191 30.89 -1.05 22.03
C THR A 191 29.95 -1.07 20.82
N PRO A 192 29.22 0.02 20.56
CA PRO A 192 28.41 0.15 19.36
C PRO A 192 29.22 -0.17 18.10
N ASN A 193 28.67 -1.03 17.24
CA ASN A 193 29.19 -1.16 15.88
C ASN A 193 28.43 -0.21 14.97
N TRP A 194 29.11 0.85 14.54
CA TRP A 194 28.56 1.86 13.64
C TRP A 194 28.57 1.42 12.17
N ASP A 195 29.26 0.33 11.85
CA ASP A 195 29.29 -0.22 10.49
C ASP A 195 27.88 -0.63 10.07
N ASN A 196 27.36 0.05 9.06
CA ASN A 196 25.99 -0.09 8.56
C ASN A 196 24.87 0.35 9.52
N ALA A 197 25.19 1.15 10.54
CA ALA A 197 24.19 1.84 11.33
C ALA A 197 23.19 2.59 10.43
N ILE A 198 21.92 2.58 10.84
CA ILE A 198 20.88 3.34 10.16
C ILE A 198 20.58 4.56 11.03
N LEU A 199 20.73 5.76 10.45
CA LEU A 199 20.26 6.98 11.10
C LEU A 199 18.74 7.05 10.94
N LEU A 200 18.02 6.83 12.04
CA LEU A 200 16.58 7.03 12.09
C LEU A 200 16.28 8.51 12.33
N PRO A 201 15.24 9.07 11.69
CA PRO A 201 14.85 10.47 11.88
C PRO A 201 14.21 10.73 13.25
N GLY A 202 13.71 9.68 13.91
CA GLY A 202 13.11 9.76 15.23
C GLY A 202 12.60 8.39 15.71
N ILE A 203 12.10 8.38 16.94
CA ILE A 203 11.39 7.26 17.56
C ILE A 203 10.18 7.79 18.32
N GLU A 204 9.11 7.00 18.38
CA GLU A 204 7.97 7.30 19.24
C GLU A 204 8.08 6.48 20.53
N ILE A 205 8.09 7.15 21.68
CA ILE A 205 8.14 6.50 23.00
C ILE A 205 6.94 6.94 23.83
N TYR A 206 6.05 6.00 24.13
CA TYR A 206 4.81 6.22 24.87
C TYR A 206 4.98 5.79 26.32
N ARG A 207 5.11 6.76 27.22
CA ARG A 207 5.32 6.52 28.66
C ARG A 207 4.05 6.07 29.36
N ARG A 208 2.88 6.43 28.83
CA ARG A 208 1.58 6.06 29.40
C ARG A 208 0.66 5.44 28.34
N PRO A 209 -0.26 4.55 28.73
CA PRO A 209 -1.23 3.96 27.81
C PRO A 209 -2.05 5.01 27.05
N GLU A 210 -2.42 6.11 27.70
CA GLU A 210 -3.20 7.21 27.12
C GLU A 210 -2.47 8.03 26.05
N ASP A 211 -1.13 7.99 26.03
CA ASP A 211 -0.33 8.72 25.03
C ASP A 211 -0.26 7.97 23.69
N ARG A 212 -0.72 6.71 23.66
CA ARG A 212 -0.61 5.83 22.50
C ARG A 212 -1.68 6.16 21.46
N PRO A 213 -1.30 6.45 20.20
CA PRO A 213 -2.28 6.69 19.16
C PRO A 213 -3.03 5.40 18.82
N PRO A 214 -4.28 5.48 18.34
CA PRO A 214 -5.09 4.31 17.97
C PRO A 214 -4.44 3.38 16.92
N HIS A 215 -3.51 3.91 16.14
CA HIS A 215 -2.82 3.23 15.04
C HIS A 215 -1.35 2.88 15.39
N THR A 216 -1.01 2.83 16.68
CA THR A 216 0.31 2.33 17.12
C THR A 216 0.50 0.86 16.72
N MET A 217 1.72 0.52 16.31
CA MET A 217 2.12 -0.86 16.03
C MET A 217 2.71 -1.55 17.26
N ALA A 218 3.05 -0.78 18.31
CA ALA A 218 3.49 -1.27 19.62
C ALA A 218 2.32 -1.78 20.45
N ARG A 219 1.67 -2.85 19.99
CA ARG A 219 0.54 -3.49 20.68
C ARG A 219 0.99 -4.33 21.88
N THR A 220 0.23 -4.23 22.96
CA THR A 220 0.38 -5.00 24.20
C THR A 220 -0.20 -6.40 24.07
N GLU A 221 0.22 -7.30 24.95
CA GLU A 221 -0.29 -8.69 24.97
C GLU A 221 -1.81 -8.73 25.20
N ALA A 222 -2.32 -7.90 26.12
CA ALA A 222 -3.75 -7.79 26.39
C ALA A 222 -4.56 -7.35 25.17
N GLU A 223 -4.02 -6.46 24.33
CA GLU A 223 -4.67 -6.03 23.08
C GLU A 223 -4.70 -7.15 22.04
N PHE A 224 -3.64 -7.96 21.96
CA PHE A 224 -3.63 -9.15 21.09
C PHE A 224 -4.67 -10.19 21.51
N GLU A 225 -4.76 -10.47 22.81
CA GLU A 225 -5.75 -11.39 23.35
C GLU A 225 -7.18 -10.89 23.13
N ALA A 226 -7.43 -9.61 23.43
CA ALA A 226 -8.73 -8.97 23.23
C ALA A 226 -9.18 -9.05 21.76
N ARG A 227 -8.29 -8.74 20.81
CA ARG A 227 -8.60 -8.84 19.37
C ARG A 227 -8.84 -10.28 18.92
N THR A 228 -8.08 -11.24 19.45
CA THR A 228 -8.27 -12.66 19.14
C THR A 228 -9.63 -13.16 19.65
N LYS A 229 -10.06 -12.68 20.82
CA LYS A 229 -11.35 -13.03 21.43
C LYS A 229 -12.54 -12.35 20.74
N ASN A 230 -12.41 -11.05 20.44
CA ASN A 230 -13.49 -10.24 19.88
C ASN A 230 -13.66 -10.43 18.36
N GLY A 231 -12.66 -11.02 17.69
CA GLY A 231 -12.65 -11.18 16.24
C GLY A 231 -12.22 -9.90 15.51
N PRO A 232 -12.23 -9.91 14.16
CA PRO A 232 -12.00 -8.70 13.38
C PRO A 232 -13.11 -7.68 13.64
N ASP A 233 -12.78 -6.40 13.52
CA ASP A 233 -13.76 -5.32 13.67
C ASP A 233 -14.95 -5.54 12.72
N PRO A 234 -16.21 -5.42 13.18
CA PRO A 234 -17.40 -5.73 12.37
C PRO A 234 -17.51 -4.91 11.08
N GLY A 235 -16.85 -3.75 11.02
CA GLY A 235 -16.79 -2.86 9.85
C GLY A 235 -15.54 -3.05 8.99
N TRP A 236 -14.74 -4.10 9.21
CA TRP A 236 -13.52 -4.37 8.44
C TRP A 236 -13.70 -5.53 7.44
N PRO A 237 -13.26 -5.37 6.18
CA PRO A 237 -12.73 -4.15 5.58
C PRO A 237 -13.83 -3.09 5.38
N PRO A 238 -13.48 -1.79 5.42
CA PRO A 238 -14.45 -0.73 5.11
C PRO A 238 -15.00 -0.93 3.69
N ALA A 239 -16.26 -0.56 3.50
CA ALA A 239 -16.81 -0.47 2.16
C ALA A 239 -16.04 0.58 1.36
N PRO A 240 -15.73 0.33 0.08
CA PRO A 240 -15.03 1.31 -0.72
C PRO A 240 -15.88 2.57 -0.91
N GLU A 241 -15.22 3.73 -0.94
CA GLU A 241 -15.88 5.00 -1.25
C GLU A 241 -16.40 4.98 -2.69
N GLN A 242 -17.70 5.20 -2.84
CA GLN A 242 -18.39 5.15 -4.13
C GLN A 242 -19.11 6.44 -4.46
N ASP A 243 -19.15 7.44 -3.57
CA ASP A 243 -19.83 8.70 -3.87
C ASP A 243 -19.18 9.43 -5.06
N PRO A 244 -19.93 10.28 -5.79
CA PRO A 244 -19.42 10.88 -7.01
C PRO A 244 -18.15 11.73 -6.84
N ALA A 245 -18.01 12.42 -5.71
CA ALA A 245 -16.85 13.29 -5.45
C ALA A 245 -15.58 12.45 -5.21
N SER A 246 -15.67 11.40 -4.39
CA SER A 246 -14.56 10.47 -4.18
C SER A 246 -14.18 9.71 -5.45
N VAL A 247 -15.15 9.25 -6.24
CA VAL A 247 -14.90 8.59 -7.53
C VAL A 247 -14.23 9.54 -8.52
N ALA A 248 -14.69 10.80 -8.64
CA ALA A 248 -14.07 11.79 -9.52
C ALA A 248 -12.62 12.12 -9.09
N SER A 249 -12.39 12.29 -7.78
CA SER A 249 -11.04 12.52 -7.24
C SER A 249 -10.10 11.34 -7.47
N ALA A 250 -10.59 10.11 -7.24
CA ALA A 250 -9.83 8.89 -7.50
C ALA A 250 -9.49 8.73 -8.98
N ARG A 251 -10.43 9.07 -9.88
CA ARG A 251 -10.25 9.02 -11.33
C ARG A 251 -9.11 9.93 -11.78
N GLU A 252 -9.16 11.18 -11.38
CA GLU A 252 -8.15 12.18 -11.73
C GLU A 252 -6.77 11.75 -11.24
N ARG A 253 -6.65 11.32 -9.98
CA ARG A 253 -5.39 10.82 -9.41
C ARG A 253 -4.85 9.60 -10.15
N ARG A 254 -5.69 8.59 -10.39
CA ARG A 254 -5.25 7.32 -11.02
C ARG A 254 -4.88 7.50 -12.48
N LEU A 255 -5.65 8.29 -13.24
CA LEU A 255 -5.28 8.61 -14.63
C LEU A 255 -3.95 9.37 -14.69
N ALA A 256 -3.74 10.36 -13.81
CA ALA A 256 -2.49 11.11 -13.76
C ALA A 256 -1.29 10.26 -13.34
N ALA A 257 -1.48 9.31 -12.43
CA ALA A 257 -0.43 8.39 -12.02
C ALA A 257 -0.08 7.38 -13.12
N SER A 258 -1.09 6.78 -13.76
CA SER A 258 -0.88 5.68 -14.72
C SER A 258 -0.59 6.15 -16.15
N MET A 259 -1.20 7.25 -16.59
CA MET A 259 -1.12 7.77 -17.98
C MET A 259 -0.66 9.24 -18.04
N PRO A 260 0.42 9.64 -17.33
CA PRO A 260 0.82 11.04 -17.20
C PRO A 260 1.16 11.70 -18.53
N LYS A 261 1.79 10.99 -19.48
CA LYS A 261 2.20 11.57 -20.76
C LYS A 261 1.00 11.77 -21.67
N THR A 262 0.06 10.82 -21.68
CA THR A 262 -1.22 10.92 -22.39
C THR A 262 -1.97 12.18 -21.95
N LEU A 263 -2.19 12.32 -20.64
CA LEU A 263 -2.90 13.47 -20.09
C LEU A 263 -2.14 14.77 -20.35
N HIS A 264 -0.80 14.75 -20.21
CA HIS A 264 0.00 15.93 -20.49
C HIS A 264 -0.18 16.40 -21.95
N VAL A 265 -0.09 15.49 -22.91
CA VAL A 265 -0.28 15.81 -24.34
C VAL A 265 -1.68 16.34 -24.61
N LEU A 266 -2.71 15.68 -24.09
CA LEU A 266 -4.11 16.13 -24.24
C LEU A 266 -4.34 17.52 -23.65
N ARG A 267 -3.78 17.81 -22.48
CA ARG A 267 -4.07 19.03 -21.71
C ARG A 267 -3.16 20.22 -22.04
N ASN A 268 -1.92 19.97 -22.46
CA ASN A 268 -0.87 21.00 -22.52
C ASN A 268 -0.25 21.21 -23.91
N THR A 269 -0.72 20.51 -24.95
CA THR A 269 -0.26 20.75 -26.33
C THR A 269 -1.39 21.28 -27.19
N ASN A 270 -1.08 22.15 -28.16
CA ASN A 270 -2.08 22.70 -29.07
C ASN A 270 -2.82 21.60 -29.85
N ARG A 271 -2.09 20.55 -30.27
CA ARG A 271 -2.66 19.40 -30.98
C ARG A 271 -3.60 18.60 -30.08
N GLY A 272 -3.21 18.34 -28.83
CA GLY A 272 -4.06 17.65 -27.86
C GLY A 272 -5.31 18.44 -27.48
N ALA A 273 -5.17 19.75 -27.23
CA ALA A 273 -6.29 20.63 -26.93
C ALA A 273 -7.29 20.67 -28.10
N ALA A 274 -6.82 20.84 -29.34
CA ALA A 274 -7.68 20.81 -30.52
C ALA A 274 -8.40 19.46 -30.69
N PHE A 275 -7.72 18.34 -30.42
CA PHE A 275 -8.30 17.00 -30.47
C PHE A 275 -9.38 16.79 -29.38
N LEU A 276 -9.13 17.26 -28.16
CA LEU A 276 -10.12 17.24 -27.08
C LEU A 276 -11.37 18.04 -27.45
N GLU A 277 -11.21 19.28 -27.94
CA GLU A 277 -12.35 20.12 -28.36
C GLU A 277 -13.17 19.46 -29.47
N GLN A 278 -12.52 18.80 -30.44
CA GLN A 278 -13.21 18.04 -31.48
C GLN A 278 -14.02 16.86 -30.91
N ALA A 279 -13.46 16.13 -29.94
CA ALA A 279 -14.13 15.01 -29.30
C ALA A 279 -15.25 15.45 -28.34
N LEU A 280 -15.16 16.65 -27.74
CA LEU A 280 -16.20 17.22 -26.88
C LEU A 280 -17.52 17.51 -27.62
N VAL A 281 -17.49 17.65 -28.95
CA VAL A 281 -18.69 17.77 -29.80
C VAL A 281 -19.66 16.59 -29.61
N LEU A 282 -19.20 15.46 -29.06
CA LEU A 282 -20.01 14.30 -28.69
C LEU A 282 -20.96 14.56 -27.50
N GLY A 283 -20.96 15.76 -26.89
CA GLY A 283 -21.86 16.12 -25.78
C GLY A 283 -21.49 15.47 -24.44
N CYS A 284 -20.26 14.96 -24.35
CA CYS A 284 -19.71 14.27 -23.17
C CYS A 284 -18.91 15.26 -22.30
N ALA A 285 -18.70 14.92 -21.04
CA ALA A 285 -17.80 15.66 -20.18
C ALA A 285 -16.33 15.39 -20.57
N ARG A 286 -15.46 16.38 -20.33
CA ARG A 286 -14.03 16.30 -20.67
C ARG A 286 -13.34 15.07 -20.09
N TRP A 287 -13.63 14.74 -18.83
CA TRP A 287 -13.03 13.58 -18.17
C TRP A 287 -13.40 12.26 -18.88
N GLN A 288 -14.59 12.15 -19.47
CA GLN A 288 -15.02 10.96 -20.21
C GLN A 288 -14.19 10.76 -21.47
N VAL A 289 -13.89 11.86 -22.18
CA VAL A 289 -13.02 11.83 -23.37
C VAL A 289 -11.60 11.46 -22.99
N GLU A 290 -11.03 12.10 -21.95
CA GLU A 290 -9.67 11.81 -21.47
C GLU A 290 -9.55 10.34 -21.02
N GLN A 291 -10.51 9.85 -20.24
CA GLN A 291 -10.57 8.45 -19.81
C GLN A 291 -10.67 7.49 -20.99
N ALA A 292 -11.56 7.76 -21.96
CA ALA A 292 -11.74 6.90 -23.13
C ALA A 292 -10.43 6.77 -23.92
N ILE A 293 -9.71 7.88 -24.13
CA ILE A 293 -8.41 7.87 -24.81
C ILE A 293 -7.39 7.02 -24.03
N CYS A 294 -7.29 7.18 -22.71
CA CYS A 294 -6.43 6.35 -21.86
C CYS A 294 -6.81 4.86 -21.91
N ASN A 295 -8.11 4.54 -21.94
CA ASN A 295 -8.61 3.18 -22.03
C ASN A 295 -8.31 2.52 -23.39
N ILE A 296 -8.41 3.26 -24.49
CA ILE A 296 -8.02 2.79 -25.84
C ILE A 296 -6.52 2.48 -25.86
N ARG A 297 -5.70 3.42 -25.36
CA ARG A 297 -4.23 3.30 -25.34
C ARG A 297 -3.71 2.25 -24.37
N SER A 298 -4.54 1.77 -23.43
CA SER A 298 -4.14 0.69 -22.52
C SER A 298 -3.69 -0.57 -23.28
N ALA A 299 -4.17 -0.77 -24.52
CA ALA A 299 -3.74 -1.88 -25.37
C ALA A 299 -2.30 -1.73 -25.91
N ASP A 300 -1.75 -0.52 -25.95
CA ASP A 300 -0.39 -0.24 -26.47
C ASP A 300 0.70 -0.77 -25.54
N PHE A 301 0.38 -0.98 -24.26
CA PHE A 301 1.31 -1.52 -23.25
C PHE A 301 1.33 -3.05 -23.20
N LEU A 302 0.54 -3.72 -24.05
CA LEU A 302 0.57 -5.18 -24.11
C LEU A 302 1.89 -5.64 -24.73
N ALA A 303 2.63 -6.49 -24.02
CA ALA A 303 3.89 -7.05 -24.51
C ALA A 303 3.73 -7.91 -25.79
N TYR A 304 2.52 -8.38 -26.08
CA TYR A 304 2.15 -9.11 -27.28
C TYR A 304 0.64 -9.02 -27.53
N GLN A 305 0.20 -9.35 -28.74
CA GLN A 305 -1.23 -9.42 -29.09
C GLN A 305 -1.78 -10.82 -28.80
N PRO A 306 -2.62 -11.02 -27.76
CA PRO A 306 -3.19 -12.33 -27.47
C PRO A 306 -4.28 -12.69 -28.49
N SER A 307 -4.35 -13.96 -28.87
CA SER A 307 -5.25 -14.48 -29.91
C SER A 307 -6.73 -14.54 -29.53
N GLY A 308 -7.12 -14.26 -28.29
CA GLY A 308 -8.50 -14.34 -27.82
C GLY A 308 -8.95 -13.07 -27.11
N ALA A 309 -10.16 -12.59 -27.43
CA ALA A 309 -10.75 -11.37 -26.86
C ALA A 309 -10.75 -11.39 -25.31
N ARG A 310 -11.17 -12.51 -24.72
CA ARG A 310 -11.15 -12.69 -23.25
C ARG A 310 -9.75 -12.52 -22.65
N LYS A 311 -8.74 -13.13 -23.26
CA LYS A 311 -7.34 -13.03 -22.79
C LYS A 311 -6.81 -11.61 -22.99
N ARG A 312 -7.18 -10.96 -24.10
CA ARG A 312 -6.86 -9.56 -24.37
C ARG A 312 -7.40 -8.63 -23.31
N LEU A 313 -8.70 -8.73 -23.03
CA LEU A 313 -9.36 -7.93 -22.00
C LEU A 313 -8.71 -8.13 -20.63
N ALA A 314 -8.40 -9.38 -20.25
CA ALA A 314 -7.77 -9.66 -18.97
C ALA A 314 -6.35 -9.08 -18.87
N MET A 315 -5.60 -9.04 -19.98
CA MET A 315 -4.29 -8.40 -20.02
C MET A 315 -4.39 -6.87 -19.98
N ILE A 316 -5.36 -6.28 -20.68
CA ILE A 316 -5.63 -4.83 -20.64
C ILE A 316 -6.01 -4.41 -19.22
N ASP A 317 -6.89 -5.17 -18.56
CA ASP A 317 -7.27 -4.94 -17.18
C ASP A 317 -6.05 -5.00 -16.24
N ALA A 318 -5.17 -6.00 -16.41
CA ALA A 318 -3.94 -6.07 -15.66
C ALA A 318 -2.99 -4.88 -15.90
N VAL A 319 -2.93 -4.37 -17.14
CA VAL A 319 -2.16 -3.17 -17.50
C VAL A 319 -2.68 -1.94 -16.75
N ARG A 320 -4.00 -1.72 -16.76
CA ARG A 320 -4.65 -0.57 -16.10
C ARG A 320 -4.33 -0.46 -14.61
N HIS A 321 -4.10 -1.60 -13.94
CA HIS A 321 -3.79 -1.62 -12.51
C HIS A 321 -2.29 -1.62 -12.18
N ARG A 322 -1.40 -1.89 -13.14
CA ARG A 322 0.02 -2.22 -12.83
C ARG A 322 1.06 -1.48 -13.65
N VAL A 323 0.68 -0.92 -14.80
CA VAL A 323 1.63 -0.31 -15.71
C VAL A 323 1.53 1.21 -15.61
N LEU A 324 2.70 1.83 -15.48
CA LEU A 324 2.89 3.26 -15.63
C LEU A 324 3.32 3.53 -17.08
N GLU A 325 2.71 4.53 -17.72
CA GLU A 325 3.06 4.94 -19.08
C GLU A 325 4.56 5.27 -19.19
N PRO A 326 5.33 4.56 -20.03
CA PRO A 326 6.76 4.81 -20.17
C PRO A 326 7.02 6.19 -20.80
N ALA A 327 7.99 6.93 -20.27
CA ALA A 327 8.37 8.25 -20.81
C ALA A 327 8.79 8.18 -22.29
N SER A 328 9.39 7.06 -22.70
CA SER A 328 9.86 6.80 -24.07
C SER A 328 8.75 6.49 -25.07
N MET A 329 7.52 6.20 -24.64
CA MET A 329 6.43 5.84 -25.55
C MET A 329 5.78 7.10 -26.12
N ASP A 330 5.72 7.23 -27.44
CA ASP A 330 5.07 8.38 -28.07
C ASP A 330 3.55 8.34 -27.95
N VAL A 331 2.95 9.53 -27.86
CA VAL A 331 1.49 9.71 -27.80
C VAL A 331 1.04 10.24 -29.14
N ASP A 332 0.70 9.34 -30.06
CA ASP A 332 0.13 9.73 -31.34
C ASP A 332 -1.40 9.75 -31.28
N LEU A 333 -1.99 10.95 -31.29
CA LEU A 333 -3.44 11.11 -31.26
C LEU A 333 -4.09 10.89 -32.64
N THR A 334 -3.33 10.88 -33.76
CA THR A 334 -3.94 10.71 -35.10
C THR A 334 -4.45 9.31 -35.39
N VAL A 335 -4.02 8.31 -34.62
CA VAL A 335 -4.49 6.92 -34.79
C VAL A 335 -5.81 6.66 -34.07
N ILE A 336 -6.34 7.63 -33.32
CA ILE A 336 -7.59 7.50 -32.56
C ILE A 336 -8.69 8.30 -33.26
N SER A 337 -9.76 7.62 -33.71
CA SER A 337 -10.91 8.26 -34.33
C SER A 337 -12.00 8.63 -33.33
N ASN A 338 -12.86 9.59 -33.68
CA ASN A 338 -14.04 9.95 -32.88
C ASN A 338 -15.00 8.77 -32.67
N ASP A 339 -15.10 7.86 -33.63
CA ASP A 339 -15.91 6.64 -33.51
C ASP A 339 -15.36 5.71 -32.42
N GLN A 340 -14.03 5.57 -32.35
CA GLN A 340 -13.39 4.78 -31.28
C GLN A 340 -13.60 5.42 -29.91
N ILE A 341 -13.48 6.75 -29.83
CA ILE A 341 -13.74 7.49 -28.58
C ILE A 341 -15.20 7.29 -28.15
N SER A 342 -16.16 7.52 -29.04
CA SER A 342 -17.58 7.35 -28.77
C SER A 342 -17.93 5.92 -28.32
N ALA A 343 -17.38 4.92 -29.03
CA ALA A 343 -17.54 3.51 -28.65
C ALA A 343 -16.96 3.22 -27.26
N GLN A 344 -15.76 3.73 -26.95
CA GLN A 344 -15.14 3.53 -25.65
C GLN A 344 -15.90 4.25 -24.52
N ILE A 345 -16.39 5.48 -24.75
CA ILE A 345 -17.28 6.18 -23.80
C ILE A 345 -18.53 5.34 -23.54
N GLY A 346 -19.13 4.76 -24.59
CA GLY A 346 -20.27 3.86 -24.45
C GLY A 346 -20.00 2.64 -23.59
N LEU A 347 -18.77 2.10 -23.64
CA LEU A 347 -18.33 0.98 -22.80
C LEU A 347 -18.04 1.42 -21.36
N ASP A 348 -17.34 2.54 -21.17
CA ASP A 348 -16.97 3.08 -19.85
C ASP A 348 -18.21 3.48 -19.04
N THR A 349 -19.18 4.09 -19.71
CA THR A 349 -20.47 4.45 -19.10
C THR A 349 -21.29 3.20 -18.73
N ALA A 350 -21.34 2.20 -19.61
CA ALA A 350 -21.99 0.92 -19.30
C ALA A 350 -21.29 0.16 -18.17
N PHE A 351 -19.97 0.26 -18.05
CA PHE A 351 -19.20 -0.30 -16.93
C PHE A 351 -19.65 0.32 -15.61
N LEU A 352 -19.76 1.65 -15.56
CA LEU A 352 -20.12 2.38 -14.35
C LEU A 352 -21.58 2.12 -13.95
N LEU A 353 -22.51 2.19 -14.90
CA LEU A 353 -23.94 1.96 -14.64
C LEU A 353 -24.24 0.56 -14.09
N ARG A 354 -23.55 -0.49 -14.54
CA ARG A 354 -23.73 -1.85 -13.97
C ARG A 354 -23.38 -1.95 -12.50
N ARG A 355 -22.53 -1.06 -12.02
CA ARG A 355 -22.02 -1.09 -10.65
C ARG A 355 -22.82 -0.16 -9.76
N LEU A 356 -23.33 0.95 -10.31
CA LEU A 356 -24.23 1.88 -9.63
C LEU A 356 -25.67 1.34 -9.56
N GLU A 357 -26.15 0.72 -10.64
CA GLU A 357 -27.52 0.22 -10.79
C GLU A 357 -27.50 -1.25 -11.28
N PRO A 358 -27.06 -2.22 -10.45
CA PRO A 358 -26.84 -3.61 -10.88
C PRO A 358 -28.09 -4.34 -11.38
N ASP A 359 -29.27 -3.93 -10.91
CA ASP A 359 -30.56 -4.53 -11.27
C ASP A 359 -31.20 -3.90 -12.52
N ARG A 360 -30.59 -2.84 -13.08
CA ARG A 360 -31.15 -2.12 -14.22
C ARG A 360 -30.65 -2.71 -15.55
N GLU A 361 -31.58 -2.87 -16.50
CA GLU A 361 -31.21 -3.12 -17.90
C GLU A 361 -30.57 -1.85 -18.51
N ILE A 362 -29.39 -2.02 -19.08
CA ILE A 362 -28.64 -0.92 -19.69
C ILE A 362 -29.06 -0.81 -21.15
N GLY A 363 -29.73 0.28 -21.49
CA GLY A 363 -30.13 0.59 -22.86
C GLY A 363 -28.92 0.67 -23.80
N ASP A 364 -29.12 0.43 -25.09
CA ASP A 364 -28.04 0.39 -26.09
C ASP A 364 -27.50 1.77 -26.49
N ALA A 365 -28.28 2.84 -26.27
CA ALA A 365 -27.94 4.19 -26.69
C ALA A 365 -26.89 4.85 -25.76
N VAL A 366 -25.74 5.26 -26.32
CA VAL A 366 -24.66 5.92 -25.56
C VAL A 366 -25.12 7.22 -24.90
N ALA A 367 -25.92 8.03 -25.61
CA ALA A 367 -26.44 9.29 -25.07
C ALA A 367 -27.33 9.10 -23.82
N GLU A 368 -28.15 8.05 -23.80
CA GLU A 368 -29.00 7.71 -22.64
C GLU A 368 -28.13 7.33 -21.43
N ARG A 369 -27.07 6.54 -21.65
CA ARG A 369 -26.14 6.14 -20.58
C ARG A 369 -25.41 7.34 -19.98
N ILE A 370 -24.96 8.27 -20.83
CA ILE A 370 -24.28 9.50 -20.40
C ILE A 370 -25.22 10.36 -19.56
N GLU A 371 -26.46 10.57 -20.02
CA GLU A 371 -27.43 11.36 -19.27
C GLU A 371 -27.74 10.71 -17.92
N ARG A 372 -27.89 9.39 -17.88
CA ARG A 372 -28.12 8.68 -16.61
C ARG A 372 -26.96 8.83 -15.62
N ILE A 373 -25.72 8.76 -16.08
CA ILE A 373 -24.53 8.98 -15.23
C ILE A 373 -24.52 10.41 -14.67
N ARG A 374 -24.92 11.39 -15.49
CA ARG A 374 -25.07 12.79 -15.08
C ARG A 374 -26.15 12.95 -14.00
N GLU A 375 -27.32 12.32 -14.17
CA GLU A 375 -28.40 12.32 -13.18
C GLU A 375 -27.97 11.70 -11.83
N LEU A 376 -27.11 10.68 -11.87
CA LEU A 376 -26.53 10.04 -10.68
C LEU A 376 -25.41 10.87 -10.04
N GLY A 377 -25.03 12.01 -10.64
CA GLY A 377 -23.99 12.91 -10.13
C GLY A 377 -22.57 12.56 -10.54
N TYR A 378 -22.37 11.54 -11.38
CA TYR A 378 -21.06 11.09 -11.86
C TYR A 378 -20.67 11.69 -13.22
N GLY A 379 -21.48 12.61 -13.75
CA GLY A 379 -21.35 13.21 -15.09
C GLY A 379 -20.22 14.21 -15.22
#